data_AF-A0A7W9SSJ6-F1
#
_entry.id   AF-A0A7W9SSJ6-F1
#
_cell.length_a   1.000
_cell.length_b   1.000
_cell.length_c   1.000
_cell.angle_alpha   90.00
_cell.angle_beta   90.00
_cell.angle_gamma   90.00
#
_symmetry.space_group_name_H-M   'P 1'
#
loop_
_entity.id
_entity.type
_entity.pdbx_description
1 polymer ?
#
loop_
_entity_poly.entity_id
_entity_poly.type
_entity_poly.pdbx_seq_one_letter_code
_entity_poly.pdbx_strand_id
1 'polypeptide(L)' 'MSGDSKGFGFVEMPNNAEAQAAINSLNGYSMGGRSLSVNEARPREESGSRGGGNRGGGNRW' A
#
# COMPACT_ATOMS: atom_id res chain seq x y z
N MET A 1 -4.98 23.57 -0.23
CA MET A 1 -5.19 22.21 0.31
C MET A 1 -5.49 21.31 -0.86
N SER A 2 -4.47 20.77 -1.52
CA SER A 2 -4.72 19.86 -2.63
C SER A 2 -5.01 18.48 -2.02
N GLY A 3 -6.27 18.06 -2.09
CA GLY A 3 -6.72 16.73 -1.68
C GLY A 3 -6.25 15.68 -2.67
N ASP A 4 -4.93 15.62 -2.90
CA ASP A 4 -4.33 14.65 -3.81
C ASP A 4 -4.52 13.27 -3.21
N SER A 5 -5.37 12.49 -3.88
CA SER A 5 -5.60 11.09 -3.53
C SER A 5 -4.26 10.35 -3.62
N LYS A 6 -3.89 9.63 -2.56
CA LYS A 6 -2.62 8.89 -2.48
C LYS A 6 -2.54 7.67 -3.42
N GLY A 7 -3.54 7.49 -4.29
CA GLY A 7 -3.60 6.40 -5.26
C GLY A 7 -3.99 5.04 -4.69
N PHE A 8 -4.53 4.98 -3.47
CA PHE A 8 -5.02 3.76 -2.85
C PHE A 8 -6.33 3.99 -2.10
N GLY A 9 -7.10 2.93 -1.90
CA GLY A 9 -8.34 2.92 -1.14
C GLY A 9 -8.66 1.52 -0.62
N PHE A 10 -9.66 1.43 0.24
CA PHE A 10 -10.16 0.15 0.74
C PHE A 10 -11.61 0.00 0.29
N VAL A 11 -11.96 -1.21 -0.13
CA VAL A 11 -13.33 -1.58 -0.52
C VAL A 11 -13.77 -2.71 0.39
N GLU A 12 -14.90 -2.53 1.06
CA GLU A 12 -15.54 -3.57 1.85
C GLU A 12 -16.40 -4.45 0.94
N MET A 13 -16.16 -5.76 1.00
CA MET A 13 -16.91 -6.75 0.23
C MET A 13 -17.82 -7.53 1.20
N PRO A 14 -19.04 -7.90 0.78
CA PRO A 14 -20.01 -8.55 1.66
C PRO A 14 -19.60 -9.98 2.07
N ASN A 15 -18.74 -10.64 1.29
CA ASN A 15 -18.17 -11.94 1.64
C ASN A 15 -16.76 -12.14 1.05
N ASN A 16 -16.03 -13.11 1.58
CA ASN A 16 -14.66 -13.41 1.16
C ASN A 16 -14.59 -13.99 -0.27
N ALA A 17 -15.62 -14.73 -0.72
CA ALA A 17 -15.65 -15.30 -2.06
C ALA A 17 -15.68 -14.22 -3.15
N GLU A 18 -16.50 -13.19 -2.98
CA GLU A 18 -16.56 -12.03 -3.87
C GLU A 18 -15.28 -11.21 -3.80
N ALA A 19 -14.67 -11.06 -2.62
CA ALA A 19 -13.36 -10.40 -2.48
C ALA A 19 -12.27 -11.12 -3.28
N GLN A 20 -12.21 -12.45 -3.19
CA GLN A 20 -11.25 -13.28 -3.93
C GLN A 20 -11.49 -13.21 -5.45
N ALA A 21 -12.75 -13.25 -5.90
CA ALA A 21 -13.10 -13.08 -7.30
C ALA A 21 -12.68 -11.71 -7.86
N ALA A 22 -12.88 -10.64 -7.06
CA ALA A 22 -12.45 -9.29 -7.40
C ALA A 22 -10.92 -9.17 -7.49
N ILE A 23 -10.20 -9.74 -6.51
CA ILE A 23 -8.72 -9.80 -6.54
C ILE A 23 -8.24 -10.50 -7.81
N ASN A 24 -8.76 -11.69 -8.11
CA ASN A 24 -8.32 -12.47 -9.28
C ASN A 24 -8.60 -11.78 -10.62
N SER A 25 -9.68 -11.00 -10.70
CA SER A 25 -10.10 -10.35 -11.95
C SER A 25 -9.47 -8.97 -12.15
N LEU A 26 -9.21 -8.24 -11.06
CA LEU A 26 -8.81 -6.82 -11.11
C LEU A 26 -7.34 -6.60 -10.76
N ASN A 27 -6.70 -7.53 -10.04
CA ASN A 27 -5.27 -7.42 -9.75
C ASN A 27 -4.46 -7.55 -11.05
N GLY A 28 -3.68 -6.53 -11.36
CA GLY A 28 -2.91 -6.42 -12.61
C GLY A 28 -3.69 -5.81 -13.77
N TYR A 29 -4.98 -5.51 -13.62
CA TYR A 29 -5.76 -4.85 -14.66
C TYR A 29 -5.22 -3.45 -14.95
N SER A 30 -4.99 -3.14 -16.23
CA SER A 30 -4.50 -1.82 -16.65
C SER A 30 -5.65 -0.84 -16.81
N MET A 31 -5.70 0.18 -15.96
CA MET A 31 -6.70 1.24 -16.00
C MET A 31 -6.01 2.59 -16.14
N GLY A 32 -6.33 3.33 -17.21
CA GLY A 32 -5.78 4.68 -17.44
C GLY A 32 -4.24 4.71 -17.51
N GLY A 33 -3.62 3.65 -18.06
CA GLY A 33 -2.16 3.53 -18.19
C GLY A 33 -1.42 3.08 -16.93
N ARG A 34 -2.15 2.66 -15.87
CA ARG A 34 -1.58 2.13 -14.63
C ARG A 34 -2.20 0.78 -14.28
N SER A 35 -1.37 -0.19 -13.90
CA SER A 35 -1.86 -1.47 -13.39
C SER A 35 -2.41 -1.31 -11.98
N LEU A 36 -3.61 -1.80 -11.74
CA LEU A 36 -4.23 -1.85 -10.43
C LEU A 36 -3.60 -2.97 -9.60
N SER A 37 -3.37 -2.71 -8.31
CA SER A 37 -3.04 -3.75 -7.34
C SER A 37 -4.24 -3.94 -6.43
N VAL A 38 -4.77 -5.16 -6.41
CA VAL A 38 -5.94 -5.52 -5.62
C VAL A 38 -5.56 -6.73 -4.77
N ASN A 39 -5.63 -6.58 -3.46
CA ASN A 39 -5.25 -7.61 -2.49
C ASN A 39 -6.15 -7.54 -1.26
N GLU A 40 -6.14 -8.60 -0.47
CA GLU A 40 -6.84 -8.59 0.82
C GLU A 40 -6.30 -7.49 1.72
N ALA A 41 -7.21 -6.74 2.35
CA ALA A 41 -6.85 -5.65 3.24
C ALA A 41 -6.12 -6.21 4.46
N ARG A 42 -4.82 -5.92 4.55
CA ARG A 42 -4.03 -6.24 5.74
C ARG A 42 -4.01 -5.02 6.66
N PRO A 43 -4.11 -5.22 7.99
CA PRO A 43 -3.88 -4.12 8.92
C PRO A 43 -2.52 -3.51 8.59
N ARG A 44 -2.47 -2.18 8.54
CA ARG A 44 -1.22 -1.48 8.31
C ARG A 44 -0.30 -1.88 9.44
N GLU A 45 0.74 -2.67 9.14
CA GLU A 45 1.82 -2.91 10.08
C GLU A 45 2.26 -1.54 10.56
N GLU A 46 2.21 -1.33 11.87
CA GLU A 46 2.74 -0.11 12.47
C GLU A 46 4.15 0.00 11.92
N SER A 47 4.41 1.04 11.13
CA SER A 47 5.73 1.33 10.59
C SER A 47 6.65 1.79 11.74
N GLY A 48 6.64 1.09 12.86
CA GLY A 48 7.57 1.19 13.97
C GLY A 48 8.84 0.46 13.59
N SER A 49 9.67 1.12 12.78
CA SER A 49 11.14 1.05 12.78
C SER A 49 11.73 1.54 11.44
N ARG A 50 11.43 2.78 11.08
CA ARG A 50 12.51 3.64 10.52
C ARG A 50 13.08 4.43 11.68
N GLY A 51 13.52 3.71 12.70
CA GLY A 51 14.23 4.26 13.84
C GLY A 51 15.53 4.85 13.33
N GLY A 52 15.68 6.16 13.48
CA GLY A 52 16.93 6.85 13.24
C GLY A 52 18.04 6.29 14.13
N GLY A 53 19.18 6.03 13.50
CA GLY A 53 20.43 5.60 14.13
C GLY A 53 21.28 4.98 13.01
N ASN A 54 22.42 5.53 12.60
CA ASN A 54 23.48 6.08 13.41
C ASN A 54 24.16 7.25 12.67
N ARG A 55 24.13 8.42 13.30
CA ARG A 55 25.18 9.44 13.13
C ARG A 55 26.44 8.90 13.81
N GLY A 56 27.10 7.93 13.18
CA GLY A 56 28.39 7.41 13.60
C GLY A 56 29.48 8.39 13.18
N GLY A 57 30.07 9.07 14.18
CA GLY A 57 31.00 10.18 14.01
C GLY A 57 32.22 9.84 13.15
N GLY A 58 32.49 10.74 12.20
CA GLY A 58 33.68 10.73 11.35
C GLY A 58 34.37 12.08 11.44
N ASN A 59 34.72 12.51 12.66
CA ASN A 59 35.46 13.75 12.88
C ASN A 59 36.95 13.43 12.86
N ARG A 60 37.48 13.50 11.64
CA ARG A 60 38.89 13.69 11.28
C ARG A 60 39.61 14.64 12.24
N TRP A 61 40.76 14.19 12.74
CA TRP A 61 41.92 15.00 13.13
C TRP A 61 43.17 14.26 12.68
#